data_AF-A0A7C7XG43-F1
#
_entry.id   AF-A0A7C7XG43-F1
#
_cell.length_a   1.000
_cell.length_b   1.000
_cell.length_c   1.000
_cell.angle_alpha   90.00
_cell.angle_beta   90.00
_cell.angle_gamma   90.00
#
_symmetry.space_group_name_H-M   'P 1'
#
loop_
_entity.id
_entity.type
_entity.pdbx_description
1 polymer ?
#
loop_
_entity_poly.entity_id
_entity_poly.type
_entity_poly.pdbx_seq_one_letter_code
_entity_poly.pdbx_strand_id
1 'polypeptide(L)'
;MLKHRSQFRLILIILTTILVAVVLSSCGSDGDEVAAIERISDPGVTLNIDDLTAFGFKKSKTYDVEGLIGAESAYYGFWALDIYDRKDYEVRFFKSHSDAVELGIAQADERCCETADLDEDTSSWPVGMKDMRQCGGDKASGPASHGIQNCKQPKYWDYSIYANMILLCSGGDPEHARELCNDLLEQLQPDPEPAAQLKLNFDPLLAVNNNGTHFGPETRERSAGLNSLG
;
A
#
# COMPACT_ATOMS: atom_id res chain seq x y z
N MET A 1 14.00 42.11 -48.24
CA MET A 1 14.11 41.91 -46.77
C MET A 1 12.97 41.11 -46.12
N LEU A 2 11.81 40.88 -46.79
CA LEU A 2 10.72 40.08 -46.19
C LEU A 2 10.91 38.55 -46.25
N LYS A 3 11.63 38.02 -47.27
CA LYS A 3 11.85 36.56 -47.42
C LYS A 3 12.67 35.96 -46.26
N HIS A 4 13.70 36.67 -45.78
CA HIS A 4 14.54 36.19 -44.67
C HIS A 4 13.80 36.13 -43.33
N ARG A 5 12.85 37.04 -43.07
CA ARG A 5 12.05 37.06 -41.84
C ARG A 5 11.06 35.90 -41.74
N SER A 6 10.51 35.48 -42.89
CA SER A 6 9.60 34.32 -42.96
C SER A 6 10.36 33.00 -42.75
N GLN A 7 11.52 32.83 -43.40
CA GLN A 7 12.34 31.64 -43.25
C GLN A 7 12.88 31.48 -41.83
N PHE A 8 13.25 32.57 -41.16
CA PHE A 8 13.72 32.53 -39.77
C PHE A 8 12.61 32.15 -38.78
N ARG A 9 11.37 32.60 -39.01
CA ARG A 9 10.20 32.20 -38.21
C ARG A 9 9.82 30.74 -38.42
N LEU A 10 9.92 30.23 -39.64
CA LEU A 10 9.64 28.83 -39.95
C LEU A 10 10.66 27.89 -39.27
N ILE A 11 11.95 28.26 -39.31
CA ILE A 11 13.02 27.51 -38.63
C ILE A 11 12.82 27.51 -37.11
N LEU A 12 12.41 28.64 -36.52
CA LEU A 12 12.15 28.73 -35.09
C LEU A 12 10.98 27.83 -34.66
N ILE A 13 9.90 27.79 -35.45
CA ILE A 13 8.73 26.92 -35.19
C ILE A 13 9.14 25.43 -35.27
N ILE A 14 9.91 25.06 -36.29
CA ILE A 14 10.39 23.67 -36.46
C ILE A 14 11.27 23.24 -35.29
N LEU A 15 12.20 24.11 -34.85
CA LEU A 15 13.05 23.83 -33.69
C LEU A 15 12.25 23.69 -32.39
N THR A 16 11.21 24.52 -32.18
CA THR A 16 10.33 24.38 -31.02
C THR A 16 9.50 23.10 -31.06
N THR A 17 9.01 22.67 -32.23
CA THR A 17 8.25 21.41 -32.35
C THR A 17 9.11 20.18 -32.12
N ILE A 18 10.38 20.21 -32.56
CA ILE A 18 11.33 19.10 -32.33
C ILE A 18 11.68 19.00 -30.84
N LEU A 19 11.85 20.13 -30.16
CA LEU A 19 12.13 20.15 -28.72
C LEU A 19 10.97 19.57 -27.89
N VAL A 20 9.72 19.84 -28.29
CA VAL A 20 8.52 19.28 -27.63
C VAL A 20 8.37 17.78 -27.89
N ALA A 21 8.79 17.27 -29.05
CA ALA A 21 8.69 15.85 -29.39
C ALA A 21 9.63 14.95 -28.56
N VAL A 22 10.79 15.47 -28.12
CA VAL A 22 11.77 14.69 -27.32
C VAL A 22 11.29 14.45 -25.88
N VAL A 23 10.34 15.24 -25.37
CA VAL A 23 9.83 15.10 -24.00
C VAL A 23 8.78 13.98 -23.87
N LEU A 24 8.24 13.47 -24.98
CA LEU A 24 7.16 12.47 -24.97
C LEU A 24 7.64 11.02 -25.11
N SER A 25 8.95 10.78 -25.20
CA SER A 25 9.54 9.43 -25.29
C SER A 25 10.25 9.03 -23.99
N SER A 26 9.54 9.09 -22.86
CA SER A 26 9.88 8.28 -21.69
C SER A 26 9.16 6.94 -21.86
N CYS A 27 9.86 6.00 -22.49
CA CYS A 27 9.41 4.63 -22.66
C CYS A 27 9.82 3.88 -21.40
N GLY A 28 8.86 3.57 -20.53
CA GLY A 28 9.04 2.75 -19.35
C GLY A 28 9.57 1.37 -19.72
N SER A 29 10.49 0.87 -18.90
CA SER A 29 11.01 -0.50 -19.00
C SER A 29 9.93 -1.45 -18.47
N ASP A 30 9.53 -2.44 -19.27
CA ASP A 30 8.69 -3.55 -18.83
C ASP A 30 9.51 -4.45 -17.88
N GLY A 31 9.51 -4.12 -16.60
CA GLY A 31 9.58 -5.09 -15.51
C GLY A 31 8.16 -5.27 -14.96
N ASP A 32 7.84 -6.44 -14.41
CA ASP A 32 6.68 -6.59 -13.51
C ASP A 32 6.94 -5.72 -12.27
N GLU A 33 6.81 -4.41 -12.41
CA GLU A 33 6.82 -3.47 -11.31
C GLU A 33 5.38 -3.43 -10.79
N VAL A 34 5.17 -4.00 -9.61
CA VAL A 34 3.96 -3.73 -8.84
C VAL A 34 3.93 -2.21 -8.68
N ALA A 35 2.93 -1.56 -9.27
CA ALA A 35 2.86 -0.10 -9.26
C ALA A 35 2.92 0.39 -7.81
N ALA A 36 3.92 1.23 -7.49
CA ALA A 36 4.11 1.77 -6.16
C ALA A 36 2.80 2.41 -5.66
N ILE A 37 2.38 2.01 -4.45
CA ILE A 37 1.14 2.49 -3.86
C ILE A 37 1.26 4.00 -3.62
N GLU A 38 0.29 4.77 -4.11
CA GLU A 38 0.26 6.22 -3.87
C GLU A 38 0.24 6.53 -2.37
N ARG A 39 0.93 7.62 -1.98
CA ARG A 39 1.02 8.03 -0.58
C ARG A 39 -0.34 8.16 0.12
N ILE A 40 -1.34 8.63 -0.62
CA ILE A 40 -2.72 8.71 -0.18
C ILE A 40 -3.51 7.86 -1.16
N SER A 41 -4.08 6.76 -0.68
CA SER A 41 -4.79 5.80 -1.50
C SER A 41 -6.03 5.27 -0.78
N ASP A 42 -7.13 5.15 -1.51
CA ASP A 42 -8.38 4.58 -0.99
C ASP A 42 -8.80 3.39 -1.85
N PRO A 43 -8.51 2.14 -1.43
CA PRO A 43 -8.99 0.93 -2.08
C PRO A 43 -10.49 0.65 -1.83
N GLY A 44 -11.18 1.46 -1.03
CA GLY A 44 -12.59 1.25 -0.69
C GLY A 44 -12.83 0.16 0.37
N VAL A 45 -11.81 -0.18 1.18
CA VAL A 45 -11.95 -1.07 2.34
C VAL A 45 -11.91 -0.27 3.65
N THR A 46 -12.30 -0.89 4.76
CA THR A 46 -12.11 -0.33 6.11
C THR A 46 -11.28 -1.32 6.92
N LEU A 47 -10.12 -0.85 7.36
CA LEU A 47 -9.14 -1.62 8.10
C LEU A 47 -9.27 -1.39 9.60
N ASN A 48 -8.83 -2.39 10.35
CA ASN A 48 -8.60 -2.34 11.78
C ASN A 48 -7.29 -3.09 12.11
N ILE A 49 -6.92 -3.14 13.39
CA ILE A 49 -5.66 -3.77 13.81
C ILE A 49 -5.61 -5.27 13.54
N ASP A 50 -6.75 -5.97 13.53
CA ASP A 50 -6.79 -7.42 13.31
C ASP A 50 -6.39 -7.75 11.87
N ASP A 51 -6.78 -6.92 10.89
CA ASP A 51 -6.35 -7.04 9.49
C ASP A 51 -4.82 -7.00 9.36
N LEU A 52 -4.17 -6.13 10.15
CA LEU A 52 -2.71 -6.03 10.19
C LEU A 52 -2.08 -7.24 10.86
N THR A 53 -2.64 -7.69 11.99
CA THR A 53 -2.10 -8.85 12.70
C THR A 53 -2.26 -10.15 11.91
N ALA A 54 -3.25 -10.24 11.02
CA ALA A 54 -3.50 -11.41 10.18
C ALA A 54 -2.32 -11.76 9.26
N PHE A 55 -1.59 -10.77 8.73
CA PHE A 55 -0.39 -10.98 7.91
C PHE A 55 0.93 -10.82 8.69
N GLY A 56 0.87 -10.73 10.02
CA GLY A 56 2.03 -10.82 10.89
C GLY A 56 2.51 -9.52 11.52
N PHE A 57 1.75 -8.42 11.40
CA PHE A 57 2.04 -7.23 12.20
C PHE A 57 1.95 -7.56 13.69
N LYS A 58 2.98 -7.20 14.45
CA LYS A 58 3.02 -7.46 15.89
C LYS A 58 2.77 -6.17 16.64
N LYS A 59 1.55 -6.04 17.17
CA LYS A 59 1.18 -4.97 18.10
C LYS A 59 2.02 -5.07 19.38
N SER A 60 2.72 -3.99 19.70
CA SER A 60 3.52 -3.84 20.93
C SER A 60 2.77 -3.05 22.00
N LYS A 61 2.16 -1.93 21.60
CA LYS A 61 1.44 -1.00 22.48
C LYS A 61 0.14 -0.53 21.85
N THR A 62 -0.83 -0.22 22.70
CA THR A 62 -2.03 0.55 22.36
C THR A 62 -1.87 1.92 23.01
N TYR A 63 -2.04 2.98 22.22
CA TYR A 63 -2.00 4.35 22.71
C TYR A 63 -3.38 4.82 23.14
N ASP A 64 -3.40 5.69 24.15
CA ASP A 64 -4.57 6.50 24.44
C ASP A 64 -4.70 7.57 23.35
N VAL A 65 -5.89 7.65 22.74
CA VAL A 65 -6.18 8.57 21.64
C VAL A 65 -6.77 9.89 22.12
N GLU A 66 -6.88 10.13 23.44
CA GLU A 66 -7.20 11.46 23.95
C GLU A 66 -6.23 12.51 23.39
N GLY A 67 -6.77 13.52 22.70
CA GLY A 67 -5.98 14.56 22.02
C GLY A 67 -5.49 14.21 20.61
N LEU A 68 -5.67 12.98 20.12
CA LEU A 68 -5.41 12.59 18.74
C LEU A 68 -6.69 12.76 17.91
N ILE A 69 -6.77 13.88 17.18
CA ILE A 69 -7.98 14.33 16.50
C ILE A 69 -8.45 13.32 15.46
N GLY A 70 -9.69 12.85 15.62
CA GLY A 70 -10.37 11.97 14.67
C GLY A 70 -9.97 10.49 14.72
N ALA A 71 -8.91 10.13 15.44
CA ALA A 71 -8.49 8.73 15.54
C ALA A 71 -9.39 7.93 16.49
N GLU A 72 -9.86 6.77 16.04
CA GLU A 72 -10.62 5.82 16.85
C GLU A 72 -9.69 4.88 17.63
N SER A 73 -8.50 4.60 17.10
CA SER A 73 -7.47 3.84 17.80
C SER A 73 -6.08 4.13 17.22
N ALA A 74 -5.05 3.95 18.06
CA ALA A 74 -3.66 4.08 17.65
C ALA A 74 -2.77 3.01 18.31
N TYR A 75 -1.80 2.51 17.57
CA TYR A 75 -0.94 1.40 17.97
C TYR A 75 0.51 1.65 17.58
N TYR A 76 1.41 1.17 18.42
CA TYR A 76 2.81 0.98 18.06
C TYR A 76 3.11 -0.50 17.94
N GLY A 77 3.83 -0.86 16.91
CA GLY A 77 4.17 -2.24 16.61
C GLY A 77 5.26 -2.35 15.58
N PHE A 78 5.47 -3.59 15.15
CA PHE A 78 6.57 -3.91 14.27
C PHE A 78 6.19 -4.97 13.25
N TRP A 79 6.77 -4.84 12.07
CA TRP A 79 6.54 -5.72 10.94
C TRP A 79 7.79 -5.73 10.02
N ALA A 80 7.96 -6.79 9.25
CA ALA A 80 8.95 -6.86 8.17
C ALA A 80 8.72 -8.07 7.26
N LEU A 81 9.23 -7.97 6.03
CA LEU A 81 9.39 -9.09 5.11
C LEU A 81 10.39 -10.12 5.66
N ASP A 82 11.51 -9.66 6.22
CA ASP A 82 12.46 -10.50 6.97
C ASP A 82 12.22 -10.36 8.48
N ILE A 83 11.88 -11.47 9.15
CA ILE A 83 11.63 -11.53 10.60
C ILE A 83 12.82 -11.08 11.46
N TYR A 84 14.02 -11.04 10.90
CA TYR A 84 15.25 -10.59 11.55
C TYR A 84 15.51 -9.08 11.35
N ASP A 85 14.85 -8.43 10.39
CA ASP A 85 14.98 -6.99 10.12
C ASP A 85 13.66 -6.24 10.31
N ARG A 86 13.10 -6.38 11.52
CA ARG A 86 11.82 -5.76 11.88
C ARG A 86 11.91 -4.24 11.90
N LYS A 87 10.92 -3.59 11.30
CA LYS A 87 10.76 -2.14 11.31
C LYS A 87 9.63 -1.74 12.23
N ASP A 88 9.77 -0.52 12.74
CA ASP A 88 8.84 0.06 13.70
C ASP A 88 7.80 0.90 12.97
N TYR A 89 6.55 0.79 13.39
CA TYR A 89 5.44 1.53 12.82
C TYR A 89 4.56 2.11 13.91
N GLU A 90 3.97 3.26 13.62
CA GLU A 90 2.79 3.74 14.33
C GLU A 90 1.60 3.69 13.36
N VAL A 91 0.50 3.11 13.82
CA VAL A 91 -0.70 2.91 13.02
C VAL A 91 -1.86 3.61 13.70
N ARG A 92 -2.58 4.44 12.97
CA ARG A 92 -3.75 5.18 13.46
C ARG A 92 -4.94 4.84 12.58
N PHE A 93 -6.04 4.42 13.18
CA PHE A 93 -7.29 4.14 12.47
C PHE A 93 -8.30 5.24 12.72
N PHE A 94 -8.94 5.66 11.64
CA PHE A 94 -10.00 6.66 11.62
C PHE A 94 -11.30 5.98 11.20
N LYS A 95 -12.41 6.70 11.34
CA LYS A 95 -13.72 6.21 10.92
C LYS A 95 -13.83 5.97 9.41
N SER A 96 -13.13 6.79 8.60
CA SER A 96 -13.17 6.74 7.14
C SER A 96 -11.86 7.23 6.52
N HIS A 97 -11.68 7.01 5.21
CA HIS A 97 -10.55 7.60 4.47
C HIS A 97 -10.57 9.14 4.51
N SER A 98 -11.75 9.74 4.31
CA SER A 98 -11.91 11.20 4.40
C SER A 98 -11.55 11.73 5.79
N ASP A 99 -11.95 11.04 6.86
CA ASP A 99 -11.57 11.40 8.23
C ASP A 99 -10.04 11.31 8.44
N ALA A 100 -9.39 10.28 7.90
CA ALA A 100 -7.92 10.14 7.97
C ALA A 100 -7.21 11.31 7.27
N VAL A 101 -7.69 11.72 6.09
CA VAL A 101 -7.14 12.85 5.33
C VAL A 101 -7.43 14.18 6.02
N GLU A 102 -8.69 14.45 6.37
CA GLU A 102 -9.14 15.76 6.85
C GLU A 102 -8.72 16.05 8.29
N LEU A 103 -8.70 15.02 9.15
CA LEU A 103 -8.44 15.17 10.58
C LEU A 103 -7.03 14.72 10.98
N GLY A 104 -6.49 13.71 10.30
CA GLY A 104 -5.27 13.03 10.73
C GLY A 104 -3.96 13.66 10.24
N ILE A 105 -3.97 14.33 9.08
CA ILE A 105 -2.73 14.84 8.43
C ILE A 105 -1.95 15.78 9.33
N ALA A 106 -2.61 16.75 9.97
CA ALA A 106 -1.90 17.77 10.77
C ALA A 106 -1.04 17.16 11.88
N GLN A 107 -1.58 16.18 12.61
CA GLN A 107 -0.85 15.48 13.68
C GLN A 107 0.01 14.33 13.16
N ALA A 108 -0.09 13.95 11.88
CA ALA A 108 0.85 13.05 11.23
C ALA A 108 2.10 13.83 10.77
N ASP A 109 1.91 15.02 10.20
CA ASP A 109 2.99 15.94 9.80
C ASP A 109 3.82 16.40 11.01
N GLU A 110 3.18 16.78 12.12
CA GLU A 110 3.88 17.14 13.37
C GLU A 110 4.71 15.96 13.91
N ARG A 111 4.19 14.74 13.77
CA ARG A 111 4.81 13.51 14.30
C ARG A 111 5.93 12.97 13.41
N CYS A 112 5.97 13.38 12.14
CA CYS A 112 6.82 12.78 11.13
C CYS A 112 7.96 13.69 10.70
N CYS A 113 8.98 13.03 10.15
CA CYS A 113 9.85 13.56 9.13
C CYS A 113 10.87 14.54 9.71
N GLU A 114 11.54 15.30 8.84
CA GLU A 114 12.64 16.18 9.24
C GLU A 114 12.21 17.26 10.26
N THR A 115 10.94 17.67 10.22
CA THR A 115 10.38 18.73 11.07
C THR A 115 9.59 18.20 12.27
N ALA A 116 9.73 16.92 12.61
CA ALA A 116 8.96 16.32 13.69
C ALA A 116 9.14 17.08 15.02
N ASP A 117 8.04 17.36 15.72
CA ASP A 117 8.09 17.88 17.08
C ASP A 117 8.34 16.74 18.06
N LEU A 118 9.59 16.64 18.52
CA LEU A 118 10.03 15.61 19.43
C LEU A 118 9.99 16.06 20.89
N ASP A 119 9.33 17.15 21.27
CA ASP A 119 9.19 17.59 22.66
C ASP A 119 7.79 17.32 23.23
N GLU A 120 7.74 16.82 24.47
CA GLU A 120 6.47 16.49 25.15
C GLU A 120 5.72 17.76 25.55
N ASP A 121 6.44 18.88 25.74
CA ASP A 121 5.87 20.15 26.18
C ASP A 121 5.27 20.98 25.02
N THR A 122 5.67 20.72 23.77
CA THR A 122 5.22 21.48 22.59
C THR A 122 4.34 20.68 21.64
N SER A 123 4.41 19.34 21.66
CA SER A 123 3.58 18.50 20.81
C SER A 123 2.09 18.64 21.14
N SER A 124 1.25 18.67 20.10
CA SER A 124 -0.20 18.66 20.23
C SER A 124 -0.75 17.33 20.76
N TRP A 125 0.03 16.26 20.67
CA TRP A 125 -0.32 14.93 21.20
C TRP A 125 0.95 14.18 21.67
N PRO A 126 1.34 14.32 22.96
CA PRO A 126 2.62 13.80 23.47
C PRO A 126 2.62 12.29 23.76
N VAL A 127 1.50 11.59 23.55
CA VAL A 127 1.42 10.15 23.80
C VAL A 127 2.42 9.41 22.88
N GLY A 128 3.11 8.40 23.44
CA GLY A 128 4.10 7.62 22.69
C GLY A 128 5.33 8.41 22.24
N MET A 129 5.64 9.57 22.83
CA MET A 129 6.77 10.41 22.43
C MET A 129 8.12 9.66 22.43
N LYS A 130 8.34 8.79 23.42
CA LYS A 130 9.55 7.95 23.48
C LYS A 130 9.64 6.96 22.32
N ASP A 131 8.50 6.48 21.84
CA ASP A 131 8.43 5.46 20.79
C ASP A 131 8.67 6.06 19.40
N MET A 132 8.39 7.36 19.19
CA MET A 132 8.71 8.05 17.93
C MET A 132 10.12 8.65 17.87
N ARG A 133 10.87 8.63 18.96
CA ARG A 133 12.27 9.04 18.97
C ARG A 133 13.16 7.85 18.63
N GLN A 134 14.24 8.10 17.91
CA GLN A 134 15.34 7.15 17.74
C GLN A 134 16.65 7.77 18.23
N CYS A 135 17.53 6.91 18.74
CA CYS A 135 18.88 7.31 19.14
C CYS A 135 19.81 7.15 17.94
N GLY A 136 20.39 8.27 17.49
CA GLY A 136 21.47 8.27 16.52
C GLY A 136 22.81 8.43 17.21
N GLY A 137 23.81 7.66 16.76
CA GLY A 137 25.21 7.94 17.07
C GLY A 137 25.79 8.95 16.09
N ASP A 138 26.71 9.79 16.56
CA ASP A 138 27.54 10.64 15.72
C ASP A 138 28.35 9.76 14.75
N LYS A 139 28.03 9.86 13.45
CA LYS A 139 28.72 9.16 12.36
C LYS A 139 30.22 9.54 12.25
N ALA A 140 30.64 10.57 12.99
CA ALA A 140 32.02 11.06 13.04
C ALA A 140 33.00 10.09 13.75
N SER A 141 32.51 9.14 14.54
CA SER A 141 33.34 8.37 15.50
C SER A 141 33.52 6.89 15.12
N GLY A 142 33.21 6.54 13.87
CA GLY A 142 33.49 5.20 13.30
C GLY A 142 32.51 4.11 13.72
N PRO A 143 32.71 2.85 13.24
CA PRO A 143 31.76 1.74 13.39
C PRO A 143 31.57 1.22 14.84
N ALA A 144 32.27 1.82 15.80
CA ALA A 144 32.11 1.57 17.24
C ALA A 144 32.02 2.89 18.02
N SER A 145 31.32 3.87 17.45
CA SER A 145 31.12 5.17 18.11
C SER A 145 30.23 5.05 19.35
N HIS A 146 30.84 5.14 20.53
CA HIS A 146 30.19 5.55 21.78
C HIS A 146 30.08 7.09 21.88
N GLY A 147 29.96 7.76 20.74
CA GLY A 147 29.70 9.19 20.69
C GLY A 147 28.39 9.55 21.40
N ILE A 148 28.17 10.86 21.61
CA ILE A 148 26.98 11.38 22.31
C ILE A 148 25.73 10.93 21.55
N GLN A 149 25.14 9.83 22.03
CA GLN A 149 23.87 9.33 21.53
C GLN A 149 22.83 10.40 21.82
N ASN A 150 22.38 11.10 20.78
CA ASN A 150 21.24 11.99 20.91
C ASN A 150 20.00 11.19 20.51
N CYS A 151 19.11 11.00 21.49
CA CYS A 151 17.82 10.32 21.31
C CYS A 151 16.72 11.32 20.94
N LYS A 152 17.09 12.34 20.15
CA LYS A 152 16.20 13.39 19.64
C LYS A 152 16.23 13.40 18.11
N GLN A 153 16.26 12.22 17.50
CA GLN A 153 16.04 12.06 16.07
C GLN A 153 14.64 11.51 15.84
N PRO A 154 13.93 11.94 14.79
CA PRO A 154 12.65 11.35 14.42
C PRO A 154 12.87 9.91 13.97
N LYS A 155 12.02 9.01 14.43
CA LYS A 155 11.98 7.62 13.97
C LYS A 155 11.24 7.52 12.65
N TYR A 156 10.11 8.21 12.53
CA TYR A 156 9.26 8.19 11.35
C TYR A 156 9.74 9.25 10.37
N TRP A 157 10.11 8.84 9.16
CA TRP A 157 10.58 9.75 8.11
C TRP A 157 9.60 9.91 6.96
N ASP A 158 8.56 9.08 6.97
CA ASP A 158 7.42 9.22 6.07
C ASP A 158 6.14 8.61 6.67
N TYR A 159 4.99 8.87 6.06
CA TYR A 159 3.72 8.19 6.35
C TYR A 159 2.88 7.99 5.09
N SER A 160 2.03 6.96 5.11
CA SER A 160 0.99 6.70 4.10
C SER A 160 -0.39 6.83 4.71
N ILE A 161 -1.35 7.28 3.90
CA ILE A 161 -2.78 7.16 4.19
C ILE A 161 -3.34 6.10 3.25
N TYR A 162 -3.80 4.98 3.81
CA TYR A 162 -4.35 3.86 3.05
C TYR A 162 -5.68 3.45 3.66
N ALA A 163 -6.76 3.45 2.86
CA ALA A 163 -8.12 3.26 3.38
C ALA A 163 -8.38 4.27 4.53
N ASN A 164 -8.89 3.83 5.68
CA ASN A 164 -9.11 4.64 6.88
C ASN A 164 -7.90 4.70 7.84
N MET A 165 -6.69 4.34 7.39
CA MET A 165 -5.51 4.19 8.22
C MET A 165 -4.41 5.20 7.85
N ILE A 166 -3.78 5.80 8.86
CA ILE A 166 -2.46 6.45 8.72
C ILE A 166 -1.39 5.50 9.25
N LEU A 167 -0.41 5.21 8.41
CA LEU A 167 0.75 4.37 8.71
C LEU A 167 2.00 5.25 8.72
N LEU A 168 2.57 5.51 9.90
CA LEU A 168 3.86 6.17 10.04
C LEU A 168 4.98 5.15 9.97
N CYS A 169 5.93 5.36 9.05
CA CYS A 169 6.94 4.40 8.67
C CYS A 169 8.32 4.85 9.16
N SER A 170 9.02 3.95 9.86
CA SER A 170 10.38 4.22 10.30
C SER A 170 11.30 4.45 9.10
N GLY A 171 12.37 5.21 9.27
CA GLY A 171 13.39 5.37 8.24
C GLY A 171 14.61 6.15 8.71
N GLY A 172 15.53 6.39 7.78
CA GLY A 172 16.60 7.37 7.94
C GLY A 172 16.40 8.63 7.08
N ASP A 173 15.47 8.55 6.13
CA ASP A 173 15.14 9.56 5.14
C ASP A 173 13.75 9.24 4.54
N PRO A 174 13.11 10.18 3.83
CA PRO A 174 11.77 9.99 3.29
C PRO A 174 11.66 8.88 2.23
N GLU A 175 12.70 8.65 1.42
CA GLU A 175 12.70 7.65 0.36
C GLU A 175 12.66 6.24 0.98
N HIS A 176 13.54 5.98 1.94
CA HIS A 176 13.56 4.70 2.62
C HIS A 176 12.30 4.44 3.48
N ALA A 177 11.76 5.47 4.14
CA ALA A 177 10.50 5.31 4.87
C ALA A 177 9.31 5.05 3.93
N ARG A 178 9.31 5.61 2.72
CA ARG A 178 8.32 5.32 1.68
C ARG A 178 8.37 3.87 1.22
N GLU A 179 9.57 3.33 0.98
CA GLU A 179 9.78 1.91 0.66
C GLU A 179 9.17 1.01 1.75
N LEU A 180 9.47 1.30 3.02
CA LEU A 180 8.97 0.51 4.15
C LEU A 180 7.45 0.62 4.36
N CYS A 181 6.82 1.73 3.95
CA CYS A 181 5.37 1.80 3.88
C CYS A 181 4.84 0.89 2.77
N ASN A 182 5.42 0.94 1.58
CA ASN A 182 4.95 0.18 0.43
C ASN A 182 5.08 -1.32 0.67
N ASP A 183 6.21 -1.79 1.21
CA ASP A 183 6.43 -3.20 1.57
C ASP A 183 5.29 -3.75 2.45
N LEU A 184 4.85 -2.96 3.44
CA LEU A 184 3.77 -3.36 4.35
C LEU A 184 2.41 -3.29 3.64
N LEU A 185 2.14 -2.21 2.91
CA LEU A 185 0.85 -1.99 2.24
C LEU A 185 0.61 -2.99 1.09
N GLU A 186 1.64 -3.48 0.43
CA GLU A 186 1.53 -4.54 -0.58
C GLU A 186 1.02 -5.86 0.00
N GLN A 187 1.34 -6.16 1.26
CA GLN A 187 0.81 -7.34 1.96
C GLN A 187 -0.63 -7.15 2.45
N LEU A 188 -1.11 -5.90 2.49
CA LEU A 188 -2.47 -5.55 2.88
C LEU A 188 -3.47 -5.59 1.73
N GLN A 189 -2.98 -5.56 0.49
CA GLN A 189 -3.89 -5.56 -0.65
C GLN A 189 -4.72 -6.84 -0.64
N PRO A 190 -6.06 -6.74 -0.73
CA PRO A 190 -6.88 -7.92 -0.87
C PRO A 190 -6.41 -8.68 -2.12
N ASP A 191 -6.26 -10.00 -2.01
CA ASP A 191 -6.06 -10.86 -3.18
C ASP A 191 -7.04 -10.41 -4.26
N PRO A 192 -6.61 -10.25 -5.53
CA PRO A 192 -7.51 -9.81 -6.58
C PRO A 192 -8.70 -10.78 -6.61
N GLU A 193 -9.86 -10.31 -6.15
CA GLU A 193 -11.09 -11.09 -6.14
C GLU A 193 -11.32 -11.65 -7.56
N PRO A 194 -11.86 -12.88 -7.71
CA PRO A 194 -11.93 -13.59 -8.98
C PRO A 194 -12.98 -13.03 -9.96
N ALA A 195 -13.23 -11.71 -9.96
CA ALA A 195 -14.05 -11.01 -10.94
C ALA A 195 -13.52 -11.17 -12.38
N ALA A 196 -12.26 -11.57 -12.56
CA ALA A 196 -11.70 -11.97 -13.86
C ALA A 196 -12.09 -13.40 -14.29
N GLN A 197 -12.41 -14.31 -13.35
CA GLN A 197 -12.81 -15.69 -13.68
C GLN A 197 -14.30 -15.84 -13.96
N LEU A 198 -15.15 -14.94 -13.46
CA LEU A 198 -16.59 -14.98 -13.76
C LEU A 198 -16.91 -14.56 -15.22
N LYS A 199 -16.05 -13.75 -15.85
CA LYS A 199 -16.23 -13.30 -17.24
C LYS A 199 -15.83 -14.32 -18.31
N LEU A 200 -15.12 -15.39 -17.95
CA LEU A 200 -14.78 -16.48 -18.89
C LEU A 200 -15.81 -17.62 -18.89
N ASN A 201 -16.74 -17.66 -17.93
CA ASN A 201 -17.74 -18.72 -17.82
C ASN A 201 -19.13 -18.32 -18.34
N PHE A 202 -19.29 -17.11 -18.89
CA PHE A 202 -20.51 -16.60 -19.49
C PHE A 202 -20.33 -16.17 -20.95
N ASP A 203 -19.77 -17.06 -21.77
CA ASP A 203 -19.99 -17.02 -23.23
C ASP A 203 -21.14 -17.97 -23.59
N PRO A 204 -22.36 -17.48 -23.86
CA PRO A 204 -23.46 -18.32 -24.30
C PRO A 204 -23.36 -18.54 -25.81
N LEU A 205 -22.29 -19.17 -26.28
CA LEU A 205 -22.14 -19.59 -27.67
C LEU A 205 -21.17 -20.77 -27.73
N LEU A 206 -21.68 -21.96 -27.39
CA LEU A 206 -21.40 -23.26 -28.03
C LEU A 206 -21.97 -24.39 -27.14
N ALA A 207 -23.30 -24.56 -27.20
CA ALA A 207 -23.95 -25.82 -26.83
C ALA A 207 -24.45 -26.47 -28.13
N VAL A 208 -23.56 -27.16 -28.85
CA VAL A 208 -23.96 -28.19 -29.83
C VAL A 208 -23.62 -29.54 -29.22
N ASN A 209 -24.64 -30.16 -28.62
CA ASN A 209 -24.65 -31.57 -28.31
C ASN A 209 -24.78 -32.35 -29.62
N ASN A 210 -23.85 -33.26 -29.90
CA ASN A 210 -24.09 -34.43 -30.75
C ASN A 210 -23.10 -35.53 -30.36
N ASN A 211 -23.49 -36.37 -29.40
CA ASN A 211 -22.87 -37.67 -29.22
C ASN A 211 -23.91 -38.74 -29.57
N GLY A 212 -23.81 -39.24 -30.80
CA GLY A 212 -24.56 -40.40 -31.24
C GLY A 212 -23.96 -41.65 -30.61
N THR A 213 -24.79 -42.45 -29.95
CA THR A 213 -24.58 -43.89 -29.87
C THR A 213 -25.88 -44.60 -30.21
N HIS A 214 -25.68 -45.63 -31.02
CA HIS A 214 -26.60 -46.36 -31.85
C HIS A 214 -27.31 -47.42 -31.00
N PHE A 215 -28.64 -47.35 -30.85
CA PHE A 215 -29.44 -48.46 -30.34
C PHE A 215 -30.25 -49.05 -31.49
N GLY A 216 -29.90 -50.28 -31.88
CA GLY A 216 -30.73 -51.13 -32.74
C GLY A 216 -31.86 -51.79 -31.93
N PRO A 217 -32.94 -52.27 -32.59
CA PRO A 217 -34.06 -52.88 -31.89
C PRO A 217 -33.94 -54.42 -31.89
N GLU A 218 -34.05 -55.05 -30.72
CA GLU A 218 -34.33 -56.50 -30.66
C GLU A 218 -35.21 -56.89 -29.45
N THR A 219 -36.44 -57.26 -29.80
CA THR A 219 -37.40 -58.22 -29.26
C THR A 219 -37.28 -58.85 -27.84
N ARG A 220 -38.40 -58.72 -27.09
CA ARG A 220 -39.31 -59.78 -26.56
C ARG A 220 -38.96 -60.56 -25.26
N GLU A 221 -40.05 -60.78 -24.47
CA GLU A 221 -40.31 -61.73 -23.35
C GLU A 221 -39.91 -61.25 -21.94
N ARG A 222 -40.81 -61.01 -20.96
CA ARG A 222 -41.86 -61.77 -20.23
C ARG A 222 -41.29 -62.54 -19.00
N SER A 223 -42.04 -62.45 -17.89
CA SER A 223 -41.91 -63.12 -16.57
C SER A 223 -40.95 -62.43 -15.59
N ALA A 224 -41.17 -62.19 -14.28
CA ALA A 224 -42.05 -62.63 -13.17
C ALA A 224 -41.13 -63.01 -11.98
N GLY A 225 -41.51 -62.67 -10.74
CA GLY A 225 -40.82 -63.05 -9.47
C GLY A 225 -40.24 -61.81 -8.76
N LEU A 226 -40.81 -61.24 -7.70
CA LEU A 226 -41.20 -61.75 -6.36
C LEU A 226 -40.01 -62.17 -5.47
N ASN A 227 -40.04 -61.66 -4.23
CA ASN A 227 -39.28 -62.04 -3.01
C ASN A 227 -37.85 -61.48 -2.89
N SER A 228 -37.27 -61.22 -1.71
CA SER A 228 -37.68 -61.17 -0.30
C SER A 228 -36.39 -60.97 0.52
N LEU A 229 -36.46 -60.19 1.60
CA LEU A 229 -35.70 -60.27 2.86
C LEU A 229 -34.16 -60.40 2.84
N GLY A 230 -33.55 -59.48 3.59
CA GLY A 230 -32.19 -59.52 4.11
C GLY A 230 -31.91 -58.24 4.88
#